data_AF-A0A6L8UTX9-F1
#
_entry.id   AF-A0A6L8UTX9-F1
#
_cell.length_a   1.000
_cell.length_b   1.000
_cell.length_c   1.000
_cell.angle_alpha   90.00
_cell.angle_beta   90.00
_cell.angle_gamma   90.00
#
_symmetry.space_group_name_H-M   'P 1'
#
loop_
_entity.id
_entity.type
_entity.pdbx_description
1 polymer ?
#
loop_
_entity_poly.entity_id
_entity_poly.type
_entity_poly.pdbx_seq_one_letter_code
_entity_poly.pdbx_strand_id
1 'polypeptide(L)'
;MAFTVPVIGIFTSGVASGSTPQQRQARLAADIARSNEAWGSGFFPGVICSMNFVAAGRFISTTTINSRSVNSLEDPRLVALIDSTKRQTNNATALYVVYVSGEFLTSSGTVVGIGGPRFKFFRSTTDYGLYGHIVMSDGALNTYALPHEAGHCLFGRFLNSNPNSFTINDPSNPGSAHNNNPQNLMFPVLPARNPFINSAQCVTARQSKIVLQNTSAARRKTGNNLQMVRKLNRAIATRIRYMKKTIVRRSLKKK
;
A
#
# COMPACT_ATOMS: atom_id res chain seq x y z
N MET A 1 -13.11 19.23 3.81
CA MET A 1 -13.16 17.84 4.34
C MET A 1 -11.74 17.29 4.39
N ALA A 2 -11.31 16.77 5.53
CA ALA A 2 -9.97 16.17 5.65
C ALA A 2 -10.01 14.69 5.26
N PHE A 3 -9.17 14.27 4.30
CA PHE A 3 -9.00 12.88 3.87
C PHE A 3 -7.77 12.29 4.55
N THR A 4 -7.97 11.61 5.68
CA THR A 4 -6.85 11.09 6.48
C THR A 4 -6.55 9.63 6.12
N VAL A 5 -5.27 9.30 5.95
CA VAL A 5 -4.78 7.94 5.73
C VAL A 5 -3.89 7.53 6.91
N PRO A 6 -4.41 6.73 7.86
CA PRO A 6 -3.61 6.23 8.97
C PRO A 6 -2.55 5.25 8.47
N VAL A 7 -1.31 5.38 8.94
CA VAL A 7 -0.18 4.50 8.63
C VAL A 7 0.35 3.87 9.91
N ILE A 8 0.44 2.54 9.93
CA ILE A 8 1.01 1.76 11.02
C ILE A 8 2.28 1.08 10.51
N GLY A 9 3.42 1.45 11.09
CA GLY A 9 4.72 0.85 10.77
C GLY A 9 5.03 -0.36 11.65
N ILE A 10 5.49 -1.46 11.07
CA ILE A 10 5.91 -2.68 11.75
C ILE A 10 7.35 -2.96 11.32
N PHE A 11 8.29 -2.82 12.26
CA PHE A 11 9.72 -2.97 11.99
C PHE A 11 10.19 -4.37 12.40
N THR A 12 10.69 -5.15 11.44
CA THR A 12 11.29 -6.46 11.72
C THR A 12 12.72 -6.30 12.24
N SER A 13 13.26 -7.34 12.87
CA SER A 13 14.66 -7.35 13.27
C SER A 13 15.59 -7.22 12.05
N GLY A 14 16.70 -6.50 12.23
CA GLY A 14 17.74 -6.31 11.21
C GLY A 14 17.43 -5.28 10.11
N VAL A 15 16.28 -4.62 10.13
CA VAL A 15 15.93 -3.61 9.12
C VAL A 15 16.77 -2.33 9.26
N ALA A 16 17.15 -1.72 8.15
CA ALA A 16 17.86 -0.44 8.16
C ALA A 16 16.97 0.67 8.72
N SER A 17 17.57 1.57 9.51
CA SER A 17 16.82 2.53 10.34
C SER A 17 15.82 1.86 11.29
N GLY A 18 16.14 0.64 11.74
CA GLY A 18 15.29 -0.20 12.56
C GLY A 18 15.76 -0.44 13.98
N SER A 19 17.01 -0.13 14.33
CA SER A 19 17.62 -0.62 15.57
C SER A 19 17.16 0.18 16.80
N THR A 20 17.00 1.50 16.67
CA THR A 20 16.56 2.37 17.78
C THR A 20 15.15 2.92 17.58
N PRO A 21 14.44 3.30 18.67
CA PRO A 21 13.15 3.97 18.56
C PRO A 21 13.18 5.22 17.66
N GLN A 22 14.25 6.01 17.75
CA GLN A 22 14.47 7.25 17.01
C GLN A 22 14.65 6.97 15.51
N GLN A 23 15.43 5.94 15.15
CA GLN A 23 15.59 5.55 13.75
C GLN A 23 14.26 5.09 13.14
N ARG A 24 13.50 4.25 13.86
CA ARG A 24 12.19 3.79 13.38
C ARG A 24 11.19 4.94 13.24
N GLN A 25 11.26 5.92 14.15
CA GLN A 25 10.48 7.15 14.06
C GLN A 25 10.83 7.97 12.83
N ALA A 26 12.12 8.23 12.62
CA ALA A 26 12.61 9.01 11.50
C ALA A 26 12.24 8.33 10.17
N ARG A 27 12.38 7.01 10.07
CA ARG A 27 11.99 6.25 8.87
C ARG A 27 10.52 6.43 8.55
N LEU A 28 9.63 6.12 9.49
CA LEU A 28 8.19 6.22 9.27
C LEU A 28 7.76 7.67 8.97
N ALA A 29 8.35 8.65 9.66
CA ALA A 29 8.06 10.06 9.43
C ALA A 29 8.49 10.51 8.03
N ALA A 30 9.65 10.08 7.55
CA ALA A 30 10.12 10.39 6.20
C ALA A 30 9.18 9.81 5.13
N ASP A 31 8.78 8.54 5.27
CA ASP A 31 7.86 7.90 4.32
C ASP A 31 6.47 8.57 4.32
N ILE A 32 5.99 9.03 5.49
CA ILE A 32 4.76 9.82 5.63
C ILE A 32 4.92 11.19 4.97
N ALA A 33 6.03 11.88 5.19
CA ALA A 33 6.29 13.19 4.59
C ALA A 33 6.27 13.10 3.06
N ARG A 34 6.93 12.09 2.46
CA ARG A 34 6.87 11.82 1.01
C ARG A 34 5.45 11.51 0.53
N SER A 35 4.66 10.84 1.36
CA SER A 35 3.25 10.56 1.04
C SER A 35 2.40 11.84 1.04
N ASN A 36 2.64 12.74 1.99
CA ASN A 36 1.98 14.04 2.08
C ASN A 36 2.43 15.00 0.97
N GLU A 37 3.68 14.93 0.53
CA GLU A 37 4.14 15.66 -0.65
C GLU A 37 3.40 15.18 -1.90
N ALA A 38 3.36 13.86 -2.16
CA ALA A 38 2.81 13.33 -3.40
C ALA A 38 1.27 13.35 -3.47
N TRP A 39 0.58 13.04 -2.36
CA TRP A 39 -0.88 12.94 -2.28
C TRP A 39 -1.56 14.12 -1.55
N GLY A 40 -0.80 14.94 -0.84
CA GLY A 40 -1.29 16.12 -0.13
C GLY A 40 -1.12 17.36 -0.99
N SER A 41 0.08 17.95 -0.95
CA SER A 41 0.42 19.17 -1.71
C SER A 41 0.48 18.93 -3.21
N GLY A 42 0.86 17.73 -3.64
CA GLY A 42 1.08 17.40 -5.05
C GLY A 42 2.33 18.05 -5.63
N PHE A 43 2.64 17.69 -6.87
CA PHE A 43 3.73 18.25 -7.67
C PHE A 43 3.20 18.62 -9.05
N PHE A 44 3.67 19.73 -9.62
CA PHE A 44 3.40 20.08 -11.02
C PHE A 44 3.97 19.00 -11.96
N PRO A 45 3.28 18.63 -13.06
CA PRO A 45 2.01 19.15 -13.59
C PRO A 45 0.75 18.50 -13.01
N GLY A 46 0.89 17.73 -11.93
CA GLY A 46 -0.23 17.03 -11.29
C GLY A 46 -1.14 17.93 -10.47
N VAL A 47 -1.99 17.27 -9.70
CA VAL A 47 -3.04 17.92 -8.90
C VAL A 47 -2.71 17.90 -7.41
N ILE A 48 -3.24 18.90 -6.70
CA ILE A 48 -3.29 18.91 -5.24
C ILE A 48 -4.42 17.97 -4.80
N CYS A 49 -4.08 16.90 -4.07
CA CYS A 49 -5.07 15.91 -3.64
C CYS A 49 -5.46 16.03 -2.16
N SER A 50 -4.80 16.89 -1.37
CA SER A 50 -5.20 17.25 0.00
C SER A 50 -5.47 16.03 0.91
N MET A 51 -4.82 14.91 0.63
CA MET A 51 -4.83 13.74 1.52
C MET A 51 -3.73 13.92 2.56
N ASN A 52 -4.01 13.49 3.79
CA ASN A 52 -3.09 13.61 4.91
C ASN A 52 -2.78 12.22 5.49
N PHE A 53 -1.57 11.76 5.26
CA PHE A 53 -1.00 10.55 5.84
C PHE A 53 -0.50 10.88 7.23
N VAL A 54 -0.87 10.04 8.21
CA VAL A 54 -0.54 10.25 9.62
C VAL A 54 -0.03 8.97 10.26
N ALA A 55 0.97 9.09 11.12
CA ALA A 55 1.47 7.95 11.89
C ALA A 55 0.42 7.59 12.95
N ALA A 56 -0.18 6.41 12.82
CA ALA A 56 -1.19 5.90 13.76
C ALA A 56 -0.64 4.84 14.71
N GLY A 57 0.56 4.31 14.45
CA GLY A 57 1.22 3.37 15.33
C GLY A 57 2.57 2.92 14.81
N ARG A 58 3.41 2.45 15.72
CA ARG A 58 4.72 1.89 15.42
C ARG A 58 4.96 0.66 16.29
N PHE A 59 5.23 -0.47 15.65
CA PHE A 59 5.41 -1.77 16.28
C PHE A 59 6.77 -2.34 15.91
N ILE A 60 7.27 -3.22 16.76
CA ILE A 60 8.56 -3.90 16.60
C ILE A 60 8.29 -5.39 16.64
N SER A 61 8.97 -6.13 15.79
CA SER A 61 9.00 -7.59 15.84
C SER A 61 10.43 -8.08 15.95
N THR A 62 10.65 -9.10 16.77
CA THR A 62 11.91 -9.83 16.86
C THR A 62 12.12 -10.78 15.68
N THR A 63 11.10 -11.01 14.86
CA THR A 63 11.22 -11.80 13.62
C THR A 63 12.18 -11.11 12.66
N THR A 64 13.15 -11.83 12.13
CA THR A 64 13.97 -11.37 10.99
C THR A 64 13.32 -11.83 9.70
N ILE A 65 13.09 -10.92 8.77
CA ILE A 65 12.62 -11.25 7.41
C ILE A 65 13.62 -10.70 6.41
N ASN A 66 14.34 -11.59 5.74
CA ASN A 66 15.18 -11.20 4.61
C ASN A 66 14.29 -10.81 3.43
N SER A 67 14.42 -9.56 2.96
CA SER A 67 13.71 -8.98 1.82
C SER A 67 13.73 -9.86 0.58
N ARG A 68 14.85 -10.52 0.26
CA ARG A 68 14.99 -11.41 -0.91
C ARG A 68 14.07 -12.63 -0.86
N SER A 69 13.67 -13.06 0.34
CA SER A 69 12.74 -14.17 0.53
C SER A 69 11.26 -13.76 0.36
N VAL A 70 10.96 -12.47 0.32
CA VAL A 70 9.60 -11.94 0.19
C VAL A 70 9.20 -11.88 -1.27
N ASN A 71 8.46 -12.90 -1.73
CA ASN A 71 8.01 -12.98 -3.12
C ASN A 71 6.60 -12.37 -3.34
N SER A 72 5.78 -12.28 -2.30
CA SER A 72 4.43 -11.73 -2.39
C SER A 72 3.89 -11.29 -1.03
N LEU A 73 2.77 -10.55 -1.03
CA LEU A 73 2.02 -10.20 0.17
C LEU A 73 1.30 -11.38 0.84
N GLU A 74 1.41 -12.59 0.28
CA GLU A 74 0.91 -13.82 0.90
C GLU A 74 1.99 -14.56 1.70
N ASP A 75 3.17 -13.95 1.87
CA ASP A 75 4.17 -14.48 2.78
C ASP A 75 3.55 -14.64 4.18
N PRO A 76 3.49 -15.87 4.72
CA PRO A 76 2.83 -16.13 6.00
C PRO A 76 3.39 -15.30 7.15
N ARG A 77 4.69 -14.94 7.09
CA ARG A 77 5.34 -14.13 8.12
C ARG A 77 4.79 -12.70 8.10
N LEU A 78 4.64 -12.11 6.91
CA LEU A 78 4.04 -10.77 6.77
C LEU A 78 2.58 -10.76 7.23
N VAL A 79 1.81 -11.77 6.81
CA VAL A 79 0.40 -11.93 7.21
C VAL A 79 0.29 -12.04 8.74
N ALA A 80 1.12 -12.87 9.37
CA ALA A 80 1.11 -13.07 10.82
C ALA A 80 1.44 -11.77 11.60
N LEU A 81 2.44 -11.01 11.14
CA LEU A 81 2.81 -9.73 11.76
C LEU A 81 1.68 -8.70 11.67
N ILE A 82 1.06 -8.57 10.49
CA ILE A 82 -0.06 -7.65 10.30
C ILE A 82 -1.28 -8.10 11.10
N ASP A 83 -1.62 -9.38 11.12
CA ASP A 83 -2.76 -9.88 11.90
C ASP A 83 -2.55 -9.69 13.41
N SER A 84 -1.32 -9.89 13.91
CA SER A 84 -0.97 -9.57 15.29
C SER A 84 -1.14 -8.09 15.61
N THR A 85 -0.63 -7.22 14.74
CA THR A 85 -0.72 -5.76 14.90
C THR A 85 -2.17 -5.28 14.81
N LYS A 86 -2.98 -5.88 13.93
CA LYS A 86 -4.42 -5.61 13.82
C LYS A 86 -5.15 -5.96 15.10
N ARG A 87 -4.84 -7.08 15.75
CA ARG A 87 -5.44 -7.40 17.06
C ARG A 87 -5.12 -6.34 18.11
N GLN A 88 -3.87 -5.87 18.14
CA GLN A 88 -3.43 -4.83 19.08
C GLN A 88 -4.03 -3.44 18.81
N THR A 89 -4.44 -3.18 17.57
CA THR A 89 -5.01 -1.90 17.14
C THR A 89 -6.53 -1.94 16.95
N ASN A 90 -7.19 -2.93 17.56
CA ASN A 90 -8.64 -3.15 17.44
C ASN A 90 -9.13 -3.17 15.97
N ASN A 91 -8.34 -3.85 15.12
CA ASN A 91 -8.57 -4.02 13.69
C ASN A 91 -8.72 -2.67 12.96
N ALA A 92 -7.90 -1.67 13.31
CA ALA A 92 -7.93 -0.34 12.73
C ALA A 92 -7.89 -0.37 11.20
N THR A 93 -8.64 0.52 10.56
CA THR A 93 -8.56 0.77 9.12
C THR A 93 -7.34 1.66 8.88
N ALA A 94 -6.28 1.11 8.29
CA ALA A 94 -5.00 1.78 8.10
C ALA A 94 -4.21 1.11 6.95
N LEU A 95 -3.12 1.76 6.52
CA LEU A 95 -2.03 1.13 5.80
C LEU A 95 -1.10 0.45 6.83
N TYR A 96 -0.97 -0.87 6.77
CA TYR A 96 0.00 -1.61 7.57
C TYR A 96 1.26 -1.84 6.73
N VAL A 97 2.38 -1.29 7.19
CA VAL A 97 3.65 -1.28 6.47
C VAL A 97 4.66 -2.11 7.24
N VAL A 98 5.08 -3.24 6.68
CA VAL A 98 6.12 -4.09 7.25
C VAL A 98 7.48 -3.72 6.62
N TYR A 99 8.41 -3.23 7.44
CA TYR A 99 9.76 -2.93 7.00
C TYR A 99 10.65 -4.14 7.22
N VAL A 100 11.33 -4.62 6.17
CA VAL A 100 12.13 -5.86 6.15
C VAL A 100 13.57 -5.62 5.73
N SER A 101 14.50 -6.43 6.22
CA SER A 101 15.94 -6.23 6.06
C SER A 101 16.46 -6.62 4.67
N GLY A 102 17.35 -5.81 4.09
CA GLY A 102 18.01 -5.98 2.80
C GLY A 102 17.45 -5.07 1.71
N GLU A 103 18.22 -4.86 0.64
CA GLU A 103 17.97 -3.80 -0.34
C GLU A 103 16.76 -4.04 -1.23
N PHE A 104 16.59 -5.26 -1.76
CA PHE A 104 15.54 -5.58 -2.73
C PHE A 104 14.67 -6.75 -2.27
N LEU A 105 13.37 -6.60 -2.50
CA LEU A 105 12.38 -7.66 -2.44
C LEU A 105 12.55 -8.60 -3.64
N THR A 106 12.21 -9.87 -3.44
CA THR A 106 12.33 -10.94 -4.43
C THR A 106 13.79 -11.20 -4.87
N SER A 107 14.04 -12.35 -5.50
CA SER A 107 15.35 -12.62 -6.10
C SER A 107 15.67 -11.73 -7.31
N SER A 108 14.67 -11.05 -7.91
CA SER A 108 14.83 -10.28 -9.16
C SER A 108 15.60 -8.96 -9.04
N GLY A 109 15.84 -8.44 -7.83
CA GLY A 109 16.84 -7.40 -7.56
C GLY A 109 16.50 -5.97 -7.96
N THR A 110 15.23 -5.61 -8.13
CA THR A 110 14.83 -4.23 -8.47
C THR A 110 13.59 -3.73 -7.72
N VAL A 111 12.91 -4.61 -6.98
CA VAL A 111 11.65 -4.29 -6.30
C VAL A 111 11.96 -3.86 -4.88
N VAL A 112 11.53 -2.66 -4.47
CA VAL A 112 11.77 -2.14 -3.10
C VAL A 112 10.52 -2.05 -2.24
N GLY A 113 9.34 -2.17 -2.88
CA GLY A 113 8.03 -2.12 -2.23
C GLY A 113 7.07 -3.10 -2.89
N ILE A 114 6.10 -3.58 -2.10
CA ILE A 114 4.93 -4.28 -2.61
C ILE A 114 3.75 -3.84 -1.74
N GLY A 115 2.68 -3.38 -2.38
CA GLY A 115 1.48 -2.91 -1.73
C GLY A 115 0.22 -3.41 -2.41
N GLY A 116 -0.84 -3.49 -1.61
CA GLY A 116 -2.18 -3.65 -2.13
C GLY A 116 -3.22 -3.75 -1.01
N PRO A 117 -4.50 -3.63 -1.38
CA PRO A 117 -5.58 -3.67 -0.43
C PRO A 117 -5.88 -5.11 -0.03
N ARG A 118 -6.42 -5.28 1.17
CA ARG A 118 -6.99 -6.54 1.66
C ARG A 118 -8.35 -6.26 2.27
N PHE A 119 -9.27 -7.20 2.11
CA PHE A 119 -10.57 -7.12 2.74
C PHE A 119 -10.46 -7.31 4.25
N LYS A 120 -10.96 -6.33 4.99
CA LYS A 120 -11.26 -6.41 6.42
C LYS A 120 -12.58 -7.16 6.65
N PHE A 121 -13.58 -6.84 5.82
CA PHE A 121 -14.85 -7.55 5.72
C PHE A 121 -15.44 -7.33 4.32
N PHE A 122 -16.37 -8.18 3.91
CA PHE A 122 -17.12 -8.03 2.67
C PHE A 122 -18.55 -8.52 2.87
N ARG A 123 -19.53 -7.67 2.50
CA ARG A 123 -20.96 -8.02 2.46
C ARG A 123 -21.55 -7.83 1.07
N SER A 124 -21.17 -6.74 0.40
CA SER A 124 -21.53 -6.47 -1.00
C SER A 124 -20.45 -5.60 -1.66
N THR A 125 -20.57 -5.36 -2.97
CA THR A 125 -19.67 -4.45 -3.70
C THR A 125 -19.79 -2.99 -3.27
N THR A 126 -20.79 -2.65 -2.44
CA THR A 126 -21.01 -1.31 -1.87
C THR A 126 -20.77 -1.26 -0.35
N ASP A 127 -20.90 -2.39 0.36
CA ASP A 127 -20.61 -2.55 1.80
C ASP A 127 -19.44 -3.53 2.03
N TYR A 128 -18.24 -2.97 2.07
CA TYR A 128 -16.99 -3.68 2.33
C TYR A 128 -15.99 -2.77 3.03
N GLY A 129 -15.05 -3.37 3.74
CA GLY A 129 -13.95 -2.66 4.39
C GLY A 129 -12.61 -3.14 3.85
N LEU A 130 -11.67 -2.21 3.69
CA LEU A 130 -10.30 -2.51 3.27
C LEU A 130 -9.30 -2.10 4.35
N TYR A 131 -8.11 -2.69 4.29
CA TYR A 131 -6.89 -2.19 4.91
C TYR A 131 -5.74 -2.33 3.91
N GLY A 132 -4.67 -1.55 4.07
CA GLY A 132 -3.48 -1.67 3.24
C GLY A 132 -2.53 -2.73 3.79
N HIS A 133 -2.00 -3.58 2.93
CA HIS A 133 -0.94 -4.54 3.24
C HIS A 133 0.26 -4.15 2.39
N ILE A 134 1.29 -3.61 3.04
CA ILE A 134 2.50 -3.12 2.38
C ILE A 134 3.72 -3.76 3.04
N VAL A 135 4.71 -4.12 2.22
CA VAL A 135 6.05 -4.50 2.67
C VAL A 135 7.08 -3.66 1.94
N MET A 136 8.08 -3.18 2.68
CA MET A 136 9.12 -2.27 2.21
C MET A 136 10.49 -2.84 2.56
N SER A 137 11.40 -2.88 1.61
CA SER A 137 12.80 -3.21 1.85
C SER A 137 13.61 -1.98 2.29
N ASP A 138 14.89 -2.19 2.58
CA ASP A 138 15.81 -1.10 2.91
C ASP A 138 16.08 -0.19 1.70
N GLY A 139 16.04 -0.72 0.48
CA GLY A 139 16.20 0.06 -0.75
C GLY A 139 15.08 1.08 -0.99
N ALA A 140 13.98 1.01 -0.23
CA ALA A 140 12.92 2.03 -0.27
C ALA A 140 13.24 3.29 0.56
N LEU A 141 14.32 3.29 1.34
CA LEU A 141 14.72 4.43 2.16
C LEU A 141 14.79 5.73 1.34
N ASN A 142 14.12 6.78 1.85
CA ASN A 142 14.14 8.12 1.27
C ASN A 142 13.61 8.20 -0.18
N THR A 143 12.78 7.25 -0.60
CA THR A 143 12.16 7.22 -1.94
C THR A 143 10.66 7.54 -1.89
N TYR A 144 10.01 7.61 -3.06
CA TYR A 144 8.55 7.66 -3.17
C TYR A 144 7.88 6.27 -3.15
N ALA A 145 8.56 5.25 -2.62
CA ALA A 145 8.02 3.89 -2.60
C ALA A 145 6.74 3.77 -1.74
N LEU A 146 6.71 4.33 -0.52
CA LEU A 146 5.49 4.26 0.29
C LEU A 146 4.29 4.94 -0.42
N PRO A 147 4.39 6.17 -0.94
CA PRO A 147 3.27 6.77 -1.67
C PRO A 147 2.85 5.98 -2.91
N HIS A 148 3.79 5.34 -3.62
CA HIS A 148 3.48 4.45 -4.74
C HIS A 148 2.66 3.23 -4.28
N GLU A 149 3.15 2.50 -3.27
CA GLU A 149 2.47 1.31 -2.74
C GLU A 149 1.12 1.66 -2.09
N ALA A 150 1.03 2.83 -1.46
CA ALA A 150 -0.22 3.37 -0.96
C ALA A 150 -1.24 3.59 -2.09
N GLY A 151 -0.81 4.03 -3.28
CA GLY A 151 -1.67 4.13 -4.45
C GLY A 151 -2.34 2.81 -4.81
N HIS A 152 -1.58 1.71 -4.85
CA HIS A 152 -2.14 0.37 -5.08
C HIS A 152 -3.18 -0.02 -4.02
N CYS A 153 -2.96 0.33 -2.76
CA CYS A 153 -3.94 0.13 -1.69
C CYS A 153 -5.19 1.01 -1.87
N LEU A 154 -5.00 2.29 -2.18
CA LEU A 154 -6.05 3.31 -2.23
C LEU A 154 -6.97 3.11 -3.44
N PHE A 155 -6.47 2.57 -4.55
CA PHE A 155 -7.26 2.32 -5.75
C PHE A 155 -8.19 1.09 -5.67
N GLY A 156 -8.11 0.31 -4.59
CA GLY A 156 -8.95 -0.86 -4.36
C GLY A 156 -10.44 -0.55 -4.38
N ARG A 157 -11.16 -1.01 -5.41
CA ARG A 157 -12.60 -0.76 -5.61
C ARG A 157 -13.27 -1.81 -6.48
N PHE A 158 -14.59 -1.93 -6.43
CA PHE A 158 -15.37 -2.68 -7.41
C PHE A 158 -15.77 -1.78 -8.58
N LEU A 159 -15.74 -2.30 -9.80
CA LEU A 159 -16.14 -1.56 -11.00
C LEU A 159 -17.66 -1.63 -11.24
N ASN A 160 -18.34 -2.64 -10.69
CA ASN A 160 -19.78 -2.83 -10.79
C ASN A 160 -20.29 -3.74 -9.65
N SER A 161 -21.55 -4.19 -9.73
CA SER A 161 -22.19 -5.07 -8.73
C SER A 161 -21.63 -6.50 -8.70
N ASN A 162 -20.72 -6.88 -9.60
CA ASN A 162 -20.11 -8.21 -9.61
C ASN A 162 -18.92 -8.27 -8.62
N PRO A 163 -18.89 -9.22 -7.66
CA PRO A 163 -17.76 -9.43 -6.75
C PRO A 163 -16.43 -9.78 -7.42
N ASN A 164 -16.43 -10.21 -8.68
CA ASN A 164 -15.21 -10.46 -9.44
C ASN A 164 -14.62 -9.18 -10.09
N SER A 165 -15.37 -8.08 -10.04
CA SER A 165 -14.98 -6.78 -10.64
C SER A 165 -14.03 -5.96 -9.76
N PHE A 166 -13.63 -6.46 -8.57
CA PHE A 166 -12.67 -5.77 -7.73
C PHE A 166 -11.39 -5.49 -8.50
N THR A 167 -10.85 -4.28 -8.43
CA THR A 167 -9.65 -3.86 -9.15
C THR A 167 -8.78 -2.98 -8.28
N ILE A 168 -7.49 -2.96 -8.64
CA ILE A 168 -6.47 -2.04 -8.09
C ILE A 168 -5.85 -1.20 -9.22
N ASN A 169 -6.45 -1.25 -10.42
CA ASN A 169 -5.91 -0.57 -11.58
C ASN A 169 -5.82 0.94 -11.32
N ASP A 170 -4.72 1.52 -11.82
CA ASP A 170 -4.56 2.96 -11.89
C ASP A 170 -5.76 3.50 -12.68
N PRO A 171 -6.60 4.36 -12.08
CA PRO A 171 -7.78 4.90 -12.74
C PRO A 171 -7.45 5.73 -13.99
N SER A 172 -6.19 6.17 -14.15
CA SER A 172 -5.70 6.86 -15.34
C SER A 172 -5.00 5.95 -16.36
N ASN A 173 -4.89 4.66 -16.08
CA ASN A 173 -4.38 3.66 -17.04
C ASN A 173 -5.24 2.38 -17.00
N PRO A 174 -6.45 2.39 -17.59
CA PRO A 174 -7.37 1.27 -17.55
C PRO A 174 -6.71 -0.05 -17.96
N GLY A 175 -6.94 -1.10 -17.15
CA GLY A 175 -6.37 -2.44 -17.37
C GLY A 175 -4.99 -2.67 -16.73
N SER A 176 -4.33 -1.62 -16.21
CA SER A 176 -3.03 -1.72 -15.55
C SER A 176 -3.06 -1.06 -14.18
N ALA A 177 -2.34 -1.63 -13.21
CA ALA A 177 -2.11 -0.99 -11.91
C ALA A 177 -1.00 0.07 -11.93
N HIS A 178 -0.15 0.02 -12.97
CA HIS A 178 0.90 1.01 -13.15
C HIS A 178 0.56 1.97 -14.28
N ASN A 179 0.95 3.23 -14.10
CA ASN A 179 0.93 4.24 -15.14
C ASN A 179 2.01 3.97 -16.20
N ASN A 180 1.84 4.53 -17.40
CA ASN A 180 2.84 4.45 -18.48
C ASN A 180 3.77 5.67 -18.52
N ASN A 181 3.44 6.77 -17.85
CA ASN A 181 4.25 7.99 -17.81
C ASN A 181 5.37 7.87 -16.75
N PRO A 182 6.65 7.99 -17.11
CA PRO A 182 7.80 7.89 -16.19
C PRO A 182 7.84 8.89 -15.03
N GLN A 183 7.11 10.00 -15.11
CA GLN A 183 7.04 11.02 -14.07
C GLN A 183 5.81 10.87 -13.16
N ASN A 184 4.87 9.97 -13.51
CA ASN A 184 3.71 9.72 -12.68
C ASN A 184 4.11 8.84 -11.48
N LEU A 185 3.56 9.14 -10.30
CA LEU A 185 3.81 8.38 -9.07
C LEU A 185 3.59 6.88 -9.25
N MET A 186 2.59 6.48 -10.04
CA MET A 186 2.22 5.09 -10.27
C MET A 186 3.02 4.42 -11.40
N PHE A 187 4.07 5.05 -11.93
CA PHE A 187 5.02 4.40 -12.84
C PHE A 187 5.78 3.28 -12.11
N PRO A 188 6.05 2.11 -12.74
CA PRO A 188 6.63 0.97 -12.04
C PRO A 188 8.10 1.16 -11.62
N VAL A 189 8.80 2.13 -12.19
CA VAL A 189 10.14 2.55 -11.74
C VAL A 189 9.95 3.84 -10.97
N LEU A 190 10.29 3.87 -9.69
CA LEU A 190 9.99 5.04 -8.86
C LEU A 190 10.68 6.30 -9.42
N PRO A 191 9.93 7.39 -9.65
CA PRO A 191 10.53 8.63 -10.10
C PRO A 191 11.48 9.18 -9.02
N ALA A 192 12.64 9.66 -9.43
CA ALA A 192 13.67 10.12 -8.49
C ALA A 192 13.29 11.42 -7.76
N ARG A 193 12.42 12.26 -8.36
CA ARG A 193 12.02 13.56 -7.83
C ARG A 193 10.60 13.89 -8.24
N ASN A 194 9.86 14.52 -7.31
CA ASN A 194 8.60 15.22 -7.54
C ASN A 194 7.60 14.47 -8.45
N PRO A 195 7.27 13.20 -8.16
CA PRO A 195 6.31 12.45 -8.98
C PRO A 195 4.92 13.07 -8.89
N PHE A 196 4.22 13.15 -10.01
CA PHE A 196 2.89 13.73 -10.03
C PHE A 196 1.78 12.68 -10.04
N ILE A 197 0.58 13.09 -9.60
CA ILE A 197 -0.68 12.34 -9.77
C ILE A 197 -1.69 13.18 -10.53
N ASN A 198 -2.66 12.55 -11.19
CA ASN A 198 -3.74 13.24 -11.90
C ASN A 198 -5.09 13.20 -11.15
N SER A 199 -6.08 13.91 -11.67
CA SER A 199 -7.42 14.02 -11.06
C SER A 199 -8.11 12.67 -10.87
N ALA A 200 -7.99 11.74 -11.83
CA ALA A 200 -8.62 10.43 -11.74
C ALA A 200 -8.03 9.60 -10.58
N GLN A 201 -6.70 9.64 -10.41
CA GLN A 201 -5.98 9.04 -9.30
C GLN A 201 -6.44 9.65 -7.96
N CYS A 202 -6.50 10.98 -7.88
CA CYS A 202 -6.92 11.66 -6.66
C CYS A 202 -8.37 11.34 -6.25
N VAL A 203 -9.32 11.46 -7.19
CA VAL A 203 -10.74 11.17 -6.93
C VAL A 203 -10.92 9.74 -6.44
N THR A 204 -10.27 8.79 -7.12
CA THR A 204 -10.34 7.37 -6.74
C THR A 204 -9.74 7.13 -5.35
N ALA A 205 -8.58 7.71 -5.05
CA ALA A 205 -7.92 7.54 -3.77
C ALA A 205 -8.77 8.09 -2.61
N ARG A 206 -9.39 9.27 -2.78
CA ARG A 206 -10.27 9.90 -1.77
C ARG A 206 -11.54 9.08 -1.47
N GLN A 207 -11.99 8.24 -2.41
CA GLN A 207 -13.14 7.35 -2.26
C GLN A 207 -12.77 5.99 -1.64
N SER A 208 -11.49 5.73 -1.40
CA SER A 208 -11.00 4.46 -0.86
C SER A 208 -11.63 4.13 0.50
N LYS A 209 -11.90 2.84 0.75
CA LYS A 209 -12.36 2.35 2.06
C LYS A 209 -11.28 2.37 3.14
N ILE A 210 -10.05 2.76 2.80
CA ILE A 210 -8.94 2.96 3.74
C ILE A 210 -8.92 4.41 4.28
N VAL A 211 -9.46 5.36 3.51
CA VAL A 211 -9.47 6.77 3.89
C VAL A 211 -10.51 7.01 4.99
N LEU A 212 -10.08 7.64 6.07
CA LEU A 212 -10.96 8.14 7.11
C LEU A 212 -11.38 9.55 6.72
N GLN A 213 -12.66 9.73 6.44
CA GLN A 213 -13.27 11.05 6.36
C GLN A 213 -13.68 11.45 7.77
N ASN A 214 -13.29 12.65 8.20
CA ASN A 214 -13.80 13.25 9.44
C ASN A 214 -15.27 13.64 9.23
N THR A 215 -16.15 12.63 9.15
CA THR A 215 -17.60 12.79 9.15
C THR A 215 -18.12 12.16 10.43
N SER A 216 -18.81 12.96 11.24
CA SER A 216 -19.45 12.58 12.50
C SER A 216 -20.63 11.62 12.30
N ALA A 217 -20.43 10.47 11.64
CA ALA A 217 -21.44 9.42 11.55
C ALA A 217 -20.84 8.13 10.97
N ALA A 218 -20.89 7.07 11.77
CA ALA A 218 -21.46 5.75 11.44
C ALA A 218 -20.58 4.60 11.93
N ARG A 219 -20.84 4.17 13.16
CA ARG A 219 -20.53 2.82 13.64
C ARG A 219 -21.50 1.85 12.95
N ARG A 220 -21.10 1.20 11.86
CA ARG A 220 -21.79 -0.01 11.36
C ARG A 220 -21.21 -1.23 12.07
N LYS A 221 -22.09 -2.07 12.62
CA LYS A 221 -21.76 -3.45 13.05
C LYS A 221 -21.01 -4.14 11.91
N THR A 222 -19.96 -4.90 12.22
CA THR A 222 -19.24 -5.80 11.30
C THR A 222 -19.94 -7.16 11.26
N GLY A 223 -20.09 -7.72 10.06
CA GLY A 223 -20.58 -9.08 9.83
C GLY A 223 -19.58 -9.72 8.88
N ASN A 224 -18.83 -10.71 9.37
CA ASN A 224 -17.71 -11.28 8.65
C ASN A 224 -18.11 -12.58 7.95
N ASN A 225 -18.22 -12.57 6.62
CA ASN A 225 -18.18 -13.81 5.83
C ASN A 225 -16.73 -14.21 5.56
N LEU A 226 -16.13 -14.96 6.49
CA LEU A 226 -14.69 -15.24 6.52
C LEU A 226 -14.20 -16.03 5.30
N GLN A 227 -14.99 -16.97 4.78
CA GLN A 227 -14.63 -17.75 3.58
C GLN A 227 -14.55 -16.87 2.33
N MET A 228 -15.54 -15.99 2.14
CA MET A 228 -15.58 -15.07 1.01
C MET A 228 -14.44 -14.04 1.06
N VAL A 229 -14.16 -13.49 2.25
CA VAL A 229 -13.02 -12.60 2.47
C VAL A 229 -11.70 -13.28 2.12
N ARG A 230 -11.50 -14.55 2.51
CA ARG A 230 -10.31 -15.33 2.15
C ARG A 230 -10.18 -15.52 0.64
N LYS A 231 -11.28 -15.86 -0.05
CA LYS A 231 -11.29 -16.02 -1.52
C LYS A 231 -10.92 -14.72 -2.24
N LEU A 232 -11.53 -13.61 -1.84
CA LEU A 232 -11.24 -12.30 -2.40
C LEU A 232 -9.80 -11.86 -2.15
N ASN A 233 -9.28 -12.06 -0.93
CA ASN A 233 -7.90 -11.75 -0.59
C ASN A 233 -6.91 -12.55 -1.46
N ARG A 234 -7.15 -13.85 -1.68
CA ARG A 234 -6.33 -14.68 -2.58
C ARG A 234 -6.37 -14.19 -4.03
N ALA A 235 -7.53 -13.75 -4.50
CA ALA A 235 -7.69 -13.21 -5.85
C ALA A 235 -6.90 -11.91 -6.02
N ILE A 236 -7.00 -10.98 -5.06
CA ILE A 236 -6.21 -9.74 -5.05
C ILE A 236 -4.72 -10.05 -5.06
N ALA A 237 -4.24 -10.93 -4.19
CA ALA A 237 -2.82 -11.25 -4.15
C ALA A 237 -2.30 -11.91 -5.42
N THR A 238 -3.12 -12.72 -6.08
CA THR A 238 -2.77 -13.27 -7.39
C THR A 238 -2.55 -12.15 -8.40
N ARG A 239 -3.44 -11.15 -8.43
CA ARG A 239 -3.26 -9.97 -9.30
C ARG A 239 -2.00 -9.18 -8.94
N ILE A 240 -1.73 -8.95 -7.66
CA ILE A 240 -0.51 -8.27 -7.19
C ILE A 240 0.75 -9.04 -7.63
N ARG A 241 0.74 -10.37 -7.59
CA ARG A 241 1.85 -11.21 -8.11
C ARG A 241 2.05 -11.02 -9.62
N TYR A 242 0.99 -10.88 -10.40
CA TYR A 242 1.07 -10.65 -11.85
C TYR A 242 1.63 -9.26 -12.21
N MET A 243 1.39 -8.22 -11.40
CA MET A 243 1.98 -6.88 -11.61
C MET A 243 3.52 -6.92 -11.65
N LYS A 244 4.13 -7.80 -10.86
CA LYS A 244 5.59 -7.95 -10.77
C LYS A 244 6.22 -8.64 -11.96
N LYS A 245 5.54 -9.61 -12.58
CA LYS A 245 6.05 -10.32 -13.78
C LYS A 245 6.18 -9.37 -14.97
N THR A 246 5.38 -8.30 -15.04
CA THR A 246 5.43 -7.30 -16.11
C THR A 246 6.67 -6.41 -16.04
N ILE A 247 7.20 -6.14 -14.83
CA ILE A 247 8.46 -5.40 -14.62
C ILE A 247 9.64 -6.23 -15.14
N VAL A 248 9.69 -7.52 -14.79
CA VAL A 248 10.76 -8.44 -15.23
C VAL A 248 10.75 -8.67 -16.74
N ARG A 249 9.57 -8.78 -17.37
CA ARG A 249 9.46 -9.04 -18.82
C ARG A 249 9.76 -7.83 -19.69
N ARG A 250 9.53 -6.60 -19.22
CA ARG A 250 9.84 -5.38 -19.99
C ARG A 250 11.34 -5.07 -20.05
N SER A 251 12.16 -5.54 -19.11
CA SER A 251 13.61 -5.35 -19.17
C SER A 251 14.31 -6.34 -20.11
N LEU A 252 13.77 -7.56 -20.29
CA LEU A 252 14.33 -8.56 -21.21
C LEU A 252 14.16 -8.22 -22.69
N LYS A 253 13.29 -7.27 -23.04
CA LYS A 253 13.11 -6.77 -24.42
C LYS A 253 13.96 -5.53 -24.75
N LYS A 254 14.79 -5.05 -23.81
CA LYS A 254 15.69 -3.90 -23.99
C LYS A 254 17.17 -4.30 -24.05
N LYS A 255 17.48 -5.54 -24.42
CA LYS A 255 18.83 -5.98 -24.77
C LYS A 255 18.87 -6.36 -26.23
#